data_AF-A0A1H1X4C3-F1
#
_entry.id   AF-A0A1H1X4C3-F1
#
_cell.length_a   1.000
_cell.length_b   1.000
_cell.length_c   1.000
_cell.angle_alpha   90.00
_cell.angle_beta   90.00
_cell.angle_gamma   90.00
#
_symmetry.space_group_name_H-M   'P 1'
#
loop_
_entity.id
_entity.type
_entity.pdbx_description
1 polymer ?
#
loop_
_entity_poly.entity_id
_entity_poly.type
_entity_poly.pdbx_seq_one_letter_code
_entity_poly.pdbx_strand_id
1 'polypeptide(L)' 'MFVRLEIHATAGGADAEAFADELAAAVSRHAGVTTAREGRLVVLHRL' A
#
# COMPACT_ATOMS: atom_id res chain seq x y z
N MET A 1 -1.66 17.88 7.46
CA MET A 1 -2.63 16.84 7.85
C MET A 1 -1.97 15.50 7.57
N PHE A 2 -1.69 14.71 8.60
CA PHE A 2 -1.09 13.39 8.41
C PHE A 2 -2.19 12.37 8.07
N VAL A 3 -2.07 11.71 6.93
CA VAL A 3 -2.96 10.62 6.51
C VAL A 3 -2.09 9.37 6.36
N ARG A 4 -2.45 8.31 7.10
CA ARG A 4 -1.88 6.97 6.96
C ARG A 4 -2.93 6.09 6.28
N LEU A 5 -2.56 5.50 5.15
CA LEU A 5 -3.42 4.55 4.44
C LEU A 5 -2.80 3.15 4.54
N GLU A 6 -3.62 2.15 4.79
CA GLU A 6 -3.18 0.78 5.00
C GLU A 6 -3.88 -0.15 4.01
N ILE A 7 -3.09 -0.95 3.29
CA ILE A 7 -3.57 -1.92 2.31
C ILE A 7 -3.28 -3.32 2.84
N HIS A 8 -4.37 -4.07 3.06
CA HIS A 8 -4.36 -5.41 3.59
C HIS A 8 -4.69 -6.40 2.46
N ALA A 9 -3.72 -7.23 2.07
CA ALA A 9 -3.99 -8.36 1.18
C ALA A 9 -4.78 -9.43 1.96
N THR A 10 -5.96 -9.81 1.47
CA THR A 10 -6.87 -10.74 2.15
C THR A 10 -6.83 -12.12 1.51
N ALA A 11 -7.90 -12.54 0.82
CA ALA A 11 -7.95 -13.83 0.13
C ALA A 11 -7.28 -13.73 -1.25
N GLY A 12 -6.60 -14.81 -1.66
CA GLY A 12 -5.90 -14.90 -2.96
C GLY A 12 -4.39 -15.16 -2.85
N GLY A 13 -3.84 -15.19 -1.64
CA GLY A 13 -2.42 -15.54 -1.44
C GLY A 13 -1.47 -14.58 -2.16
N ALA A 14 -0.54 -15.13 -2.93
CA ALA A 14 0.48 -14.34 -3.64
C ALA A 14 -0.13 -13.32 -4.62
N ASP A 15 -1.23 -13.66 -5.30
CA ASP A 15 -1.89 -12.74 -6.25
C ASP A 15 -2.49 -11.53 -5.52
N ALA A 16 -3.06 -11.76 -4.33
CA ALA A 16 -3.58 -10.68 -3.50
C ALA A 16 -2.47 -9.77 -2.95
N GLU A 17 -1.31 -10.34 -2.63
CA GLU A 17 -0.13 -9.58 -2.22
C GLU A 17 0.42 -8.73 -3.38
N ALA A 18 0.51 -9.29 -4.58
CA ALA A 18 0.93 -8.57 -5.77
C ALA A 18 -0.02 -7.42 -6.10
N PHE A 19 -1.33 -7.66 -6.05
CA PHE A 19 -2.32 -6.62 -6.26
C PHE A 19 -2.23 -5.50 -5.22
N ALA A 20 -2.01 -5.83 -3.94
CA ALA A 20 -1.81 -4.84 -2.89
C ALA A 20 -0.61 -3.93 -3.16
N ASP A 21 0.49 -4.51 -3.66
CA ASP A 21 1.70 -3.77 -4.04
C ASP A 21 1.46 -2.86 -5.25
N GLU A 22 0.76 -3.35 -6.29
CA GLU A 22 0.39 -2.57 -7.48
C GLU A 22 -0.51 -1.38 -7.12
N LEU A 23 -1.51 -1.61 -6.27
CA LEU A 23 -2.41 -0.57 -5.78
C LEU A 23 -1.64 0.48 -4.97
N ALA A 24 -0.77 0.06 -4.06
CA ALA A 24 0.08 0.97 -3.29
C ALA A 24 0.95 1.83 -4.20
N ALA A 25 1.54 1.25 -5.24
CA ALA A 25 2.35 1.98 -6.21
C ALA A 25 1.52 2.99 -7.01
N ALA A 26 0.30 2.63 -7.42
CA ALA A 26 -0.62 3.53 -8.11
C ALA A 26 -1.02 4.73 -7.23
N VAL A 27 -1.39 4.48 -5.98
CA VAL A 27 -1.75 5.54 -5.01
C VAL A 27 -0.54 6.43 -4.69
N SER A 28 0.64 5.83 -4.50
CA SER A 28 1.91 6.56 -4.28
C SER A 28 2.19 7.54 -5.41
N ARG A 29 2.12 7.09 -6.67
CA ARG A 29 2.33 7.95 -7.85
C ARG A 29 1.28 9.06 -7.96
N HIS A 30 0.01 8.75 -7.68
CA HIS A 30 -1.07 9.73 -7.77
C HIS A 30 -0.98 10.81 -6.69
N ALA A 31 -0.75 10.40 -5.44
CA ALA A 31 -0.80 11.28 -4.27
C ALA A 31 0.57 11.86 -3.88
N GLY A 32 1.67 11.41 -4.50
CA GLY A 32 3.03 11.83 -4.17
C GLY A 32 3.47 11.39 -2.76
N VAL A 33 3.03 10.22 -2.32
CA VAL A 33 3.25 9.69 -0.96
C VAL A 33 4.21 8.50 -0.99
N THR A 34 4.98 8.30 0.07
CA THR A 34 5.90 7.16 0.19
C THR A 34 5.18 5.92 0.69
N THR A 35 5.60 4.76 0.19
CA THR A 35 5.12 3.44 0.62
C THR A 35 6.16 2.76 1.50
N ALA A 36 5.69 2.02 2.50
CA ALA A 36 6.49 1.15 3.35
C ALA A 36 5.80 -0.21 3.50
N ARG A 37 6.57 -1.29 3.66
CA ARG A 37 6.03 -2.63 3.92
C ARG A 37 6.22 -3.00 5.39
N GLU A 38 5.13 -3.34 6.06
CA GLU A 38 5.10 -3.75 7.47
C GLU A 38 4.51 -5.18 7.53
N GLY A 39 5.36 -6.20 7.31
CA GLY A 39 4.92 -7.59 7.22
C GLY A 39 4.05 -7.83 5.98
N ARG A 40 2.77 -8.20 6.18
CA ARG A 40 1.78 -8.41 5.11
C ARG A 40 1.00 -7.13 4.74
N LEU A 41 1.36 -6.00 5.33
CA LEU A 41 0.71 -4.71 5.15
C LEU A 41 1.54 -3.81 4.23
N VAL A 42 0.87 -3.08 3.34
CA VAL A 42 1.49 -1.93 2.66
C VAL A 42 0.92 -0.64 3.24
N VAL A 43 1.79 0.24 3.70
CA VAL A 43 1.45 1.49 4.35
C VAL A 43 1.86 2.66 3.48
N LEU A 44 0.98 3.65 3.32
CA LEU A 44 1.29 4.91 2.65
C LEU A 44 1.34 6.07 3.65
N HIS A 45 2.41 6.86 3.55
CA HIS A 45 2.66 8.02 4.40
C HIS A 45 2.80 9.30 3.58
N ARG A 46 2.05 10.34 3.94
CA ARG A 46 2.27 11.71 3.46
C ARG A 46 2.99 12.51 4.55
N LEU A 47 4.21 12.94 4.25
CA LEU A 47 4.98 13.91 5.05
C LEU A 47 4.39 15.32 4.91
#